data_AF-A0A524Q3P0-F1
#
_entry.id   AF-A0A524Q3P0-F1
#
_cell.length_a   1.000
_cell.length_b   1.000
_cell.length_c   1.000
_cell.angle_alpha   90.00
_cell.angle_beta   90.00
_cell.angle_gamma   90.00
#
_symmetry.space_group_name_H-M   'P 1'
#
loop_
_entity.id
_entity.type
_entity.pdbx_description
1 polymer ?
#
loop_
_entity_poly.entity_id
_entity_poly.type
_entity_poly.pdbx_seq_one_letter_code
_entity_poly.pdbx_strand_id
1 'polypeptide(L)'
;MKKPEGEYRPGAYLPGMIAQADEKRDRLMDILNGLTRLAYEKGTRKGDIDLRKGVESLVGEAEGYYRAVRLFASGKAGDREAFREILVFFHERCFGTNALKEAVAWLKRELADQERHDREHNARHADEGYVRKTNLYAKRLETDLSEWEKAMTLHAEPLLFRFLTDVNDIVLYNRIDERMTRLMTNEDVFALSGAHFLEFKESIAYNVRTHICINRSRMTESEIDAVIQRVLQQMGFRYIILRARNINEERLNGIIGEIIREGKMVEFGEGFSASRRGAADAIRFIEKKERTATDTERILPLLEGLCFLEDEGSGAISAADAQGEGIAKMEKERYPFHSPGTFDASLKFVAEHMRNTLIFILDWLNREMKKTPENIMYLRVLFECLPTAESFMKSYGSALAIAARKSNQGASTFGTRDVQYITKAMARELTGQISELCDIFSHALIDASYNAAIAGTDRSKALSKKIEVIKDNCGDARVKISKGLSEMRKP
;
A
#
# COMPACT_ATOMS: atom_id res chain seq x y z
N MET A 1 25.41 39.47 15.55
CA MET A 1 24.79 38.13 15.50
C MET A 1 23.57 38.21 14.60
N LYS A 2 23.61 37.54 13.44
CA LYS A 2 22.44 37.44 12.55
C LYS A 2 21.39 36.56 13.22
N LYS A 3 20.15 37.06 13.34
CA LYS A 3 19.00 36.22 13.67
C LYS A 3 18.91 35.12 12.60
N PRO A 4 18.70 33.84 12.95
CA PRO A 4 18.31 32.86 11.96
C PRO A 4 16.91 33.23 11.47
N GLU A 5 16.85 33.76 10.25
CA GLU A 5 15.63 33.89 9.46
C GLU A 5 15.18 32.48 9.09
N GLY A 6 14.27 31.96 9.91
CA GLY A 6 13.47 30.78 9.65
C GLY A 6 12.10 31.04 10.26
N GLU A 7 11.33 31.92 9.63
CA GLU A 7 9.90 32.08 9.93
C GLU A 7 9.21 30.74 9.63
N TYR A 8 9.08 29.90 10.65
CA TYR A 8 8.10 28.83 10.66
C TYR A 8 6.73 29.49 10.48
N ARG A 9 5.99 29.11 9.44
CA ARG A 9 4.59 29.49 9.24
C ARG A 9 3.71 28.40 9.87
N PRO A 10 3.17 28.60 11.09
CA PRO A 10 2.06 27.78 11.56
C PRO A 10 0.90 28.09 10.62
N GLY A 11 0.50 27.15 9.78
CA GLY A 11 -0.61 27.38 8.86
C GLY A 11 -0.70 26.49 7.64
N ALA A 12 0.33 25.72 7.27
CA ALA A 12 0.24 24.82 6.11
C ALA A 12 -0.29 23.41 6.45
N TYR A 13 -0.06 22.91 7.67
CA TYR A 13 -0.46 21.56 8.08
C TYR A 13 -1.98 21.37 8.08
N LEU A 14 -2.72 22.24 8.78
CA LEU A 14 -4.17 22.09 8.95
C LEU A 14 -4.93 22.18 7.61
N PRO A 15 -4.70 23.17 6.73
CA PRO A 15 -5.33 23.19 5.41
C PRO A 15 -4.99 21.98 4.55
N GLY A 16 -3.72 21.51 4.60
CA GLY A 16 -3.30 20.29 3.90
C GLY A 16 -4.02 19.05 4.40
N MET A 17 -4.16 18.90 5.73
CA MET A 17 -4.86 17.78 6.34
C MET A 17 -6.36 17.81 6.06
N ILE A 18 -6.98 18.99 6.07
CA ILE A 18 -8.39 19.16 5.68
C ILE A 18 -8.59 18.73 4.24
N ALA A 19 -7.74 19.17 3.30
CA ALA A 19 -7.84 18.78 1.90
C ALA A 19 -7.67 17.26 1.70
N GLN A 20 -6.73 16.65 2.43
CA GLN A 20 -6.53 15.20 2.39
C GLN A 20 -7.71 14.41 2.95
N ALA A 21 -8.35 14.91 4.00
CA ALA A 21 -9.56 14.31 4.56
C ALA A 21 -10.77 14.50 3.63
N ASP A 22 -10.85 15.64 2.93
CA ASP A 22 -11.90 15.96 1.94
C ASP A 22 -11.86 14.97 0.75
N GLU A 23 -10.66 14.71 0.21
CA GLU A 23 -10.47 13.74 -0.87
C GLU A 23 -10.89 12.31 -0.45
N LYS A 24 -10.55 11.91 0.79
CA LYS A 24 -10.95 10.60 1.32
C LYS A 24 -12.45 10.53 1.60
N ARG A 25 -13.04 11.63 2.09
CA ARG A 25 -14.49 11.76 2.29
C ARG A 25 -15.22 11.50 0.98
N ASP A 26 -14.86 12.17 -0.10
CA ASP A 26 -15.57 12.05 -1.38
C ASP A 26 -15.54 10.62 -1.93
N ARG A 27 -14.35 10.00 -1.92
CA ARG A 27 -14.21 8.59 -2.30
C ARG A 27 -15.02 7.65 -1.40
N LEU A 28 -15.05 7.91 -0.10
CA LEU A 28 -15.78 7.10 0.86
C LEU A 28 -17.30 7.24 0.68
N MET A 29 -17.77 8.45 0.40
CA MET A 29 -19.17 8.75 0.11
C MET A 29 -19.67 8.01 -1.12
N ASP A 30 -18.86 7.94 -2.19
CA ASP A 30 -19.20 7.18 -3.40
C ASP A 30 -19.35 5.68 -3.11
N ILE A 31 -18.43 5.10 -2.34
CA ILE A 31 -18.47 3.69 -1.97
C ILE A 31 -19.68 3.41 -1.07
N LEU A 32 -19.88 4.22 -0.02
CA LEU A 32 -21.01 4.06 0.91
C LEU A 32 -22.36 4.20 0.19
N ASN A 33 -22.49 5.12 -0.77
CA ASN A 33 -23.67 5.26 -1.61
C ASN A 33 -23.91 4.07 -2.56
N GLY A 34 -22.85 3.32 -2.90
CA GLY A 34 -22.98 2.04 -3.58
C GLY A 34 -23.53 0.95 -2.64
N LEU A 35 -23.03 0.90 -1.41
CA LEU A 35 -23.42 -0.07 -0.39
C LEU A 35 -24.89 0.07 0.05
N THR A 36 -25.48 1.26 -0.04
CA THR A 36 -26.90 1.49 0.29
C THR A 36 -27.88 0.93 -0.75
N ARG A 37 -27.39 0.42 -1.89
CA ARG A 37 -28.24 -0.10 -2.98
C ARG A 37 -28.60 -1.57 -2.86
N LEU A 38 -28.16 -2.25 -1.79
CA LEU A 38 -28.52 -3.65 -1.54
C LEU A 38 -30.03 -3.75 -1.31
N ALA A 39 -30.71 -4.64 -2.02
CA ALA A 39 -32.16 -4.77 -1.95
C ALA A 39 -32.64 -6.22 -1.99
N TYR A 40 -33.75 -6.51 -1.29
CA TYR A 40 -34.41 -7.81 -1.31
C TYR A 40 -35.94 -7.67 -1.30
N GLU A 41 -36.53 -7.57 -2.49
CA GLU A 41 -37.97 -7.23 -2.62
C GLU A 41 -38.90 -8.42 -2.87
N LYS A 42 -38.39 -9.61 -3.19
CA LYS A 42 -39.21 -10.71 -3.71
C LYS A 42 -39.31 -11.88 -2.73
N GLY A 43 -40.55 -12.31 -2.48
CA GLY A 43 -40.86 -13.44 -1.60
C GLY A 43 -41.97 -13.10 -0.60
N THR A 44 -42.76 -14.11 -0.23
CA THR A 44 -43.88 -14.01 0.73
C THR A 44 -43.73 -14.97 1.90
N ARG A 45 -42.65 -15.77 1.95
CA ARG A 45 -42.40 -16.69 3.06
C ARG A 45 -41.93 -15.90 4.28
N LYS A 46 -42.13 -16.45 5.48
CA LYS A 46 -41.66 -15.84 6.74
C LYS A 46 -40.16 -15.49 6.67
N GLY A 47 -39.33 -16.42 6.18
CA GLY A 47 -37.90 -16.17 6.00
C GLY A 47 -37.59 -15.03 5.01
N ASP A 48 -38.40 -14.83 3.96
CA ASP A 48 -38.20 -13.71 3.03
C ASP A 48 -38.47 -12.35 3.72
N ILE A 49 -39.40 -12.32 4.68
CA ILE A 49 -39.69 -11.12 5.49
C ILE A 49 -38.51 -10.81 6.41
N ASP A 50 -37.94 -11.84 7.04
CA ASP A 50 -36.80 -11.69 7.95
C ASP A 50 -35.55 -11.23 7.19
N LEU A 51 -35.28 -11.79 6.01
CA LEU A 51 -34.22 -11.31 5.11
C LEU A 51 -34.42 -9.86 4.68
N ARG A 52 -35.64 -9.46 4.32
CA ARG A 52 -35.94 -8.07 3.92
C ARG A 52 -35.64 -7.09 5.05
N LYS A 53 -36.10 -7.38 6.28
CA LYS A 53 -35.80 -6.56 7.45
C LYS A 53 -34.31 -6.49 7.76
N GLY A 54 -33.60 -7.60 7.60
CA GLY A 54 -32.14 -7.64 7.77
C GLY A 54 -31.41 -6.77 6.75
N VAL A 55 -31.83 -6.80 5.48
CA VAL A 55 -31.29 -5.96 4.41
C VAL A 55 -31.60 -4.48 4.69
N GLU A 56 -32.84 -4.14 5.06
CA GLU A 56 -33.22 -2.78 5.46
C GLU A 56 -32.37 -2.26 6.62
N SER A 57 -32.11 -3.10 7.63
CA SER A 57 -31.23 -2.75 8.76
C SER A 57 -29.78 -2.52 8.31
N LEU A 58 -29.23 -3.39 7.47
CA LEU A 58 -27.87 -3.25 6.93
C LEU A 58 -27.72 -1.98 6.09
N VAL A 59 -28.69 -1.70 5.21
CA VAL A 59 -28.73 -0.48 4.40
C VAL A 59 -28.87 0.76 5.29
N GLY A 60 -29.75 0.72 6.30
CA GLY A 60 -29.92 1.80 7.25
C GLY A 60 -28.63 2.13 8.03
N GLU A 61 -27.85 1.12 8.40
CA GLU A 61 -26.55 1.33 9.04
C GLU A 61 -25.52 1.93 8.06
N ALA A 62 -25.50 1.47 6.81
CA ALA A 62 -24.64 2.05 5.76
C ALA A 62 -25.02 3.51 5.45
N GLU A 63 -26.31 3.85 5.45
CA GLU A 63 -26.78 5.23 5.36
C GLU A 63 -26.34 6.06 6.56
N GLY A 64 -26.35 5.50 7.77
CA GLY A 64 -25.83 6.15 8.97
C GLY A 64 -24.36 6.55 8.80
N TYR A 65 -23.54 5.61 8.30
CA TYR A 65 -22.13 5.85 7.99
C TYR A 65 -21.97 6.96 6.94
N TYR A 66 -22.76 6.93 5.86
CA TYR A 66 -22.77 7.96 4.82
C TYR A 66 -23.10 9.35 5.40
N ARG A 67 -24.15 9.44 6.23
CA ARG A 67 -24.55 10.70 6.87
C ARG A 67 -23.48 11.23 7.81
N ALA A 68 -22.84 10.36 8.59
CA ALA A 68 -21.75 10.75 9.48
C ALA A 68 -20.55 11.30 8.71
N VAL A 69 -20.08 10.60 7.66
CA VAL A 69 -18.97 11.07 6.82
C VAL A 69 -19.30 12.41 6.15
N ARG A 70 -20.55 12.60 5.73
CA ARG A 70 -21.04 13.86 5.12
C ARG A 70 -20.95 15.07 6.04
N LEU A 71 -20.92 14.88 7.37
CA LEU A 71 -20.77 16.00 8.32
C LEU A 71 -19.45 16.75 8.16
N PHE A 72 -18.46 16.17 7.48
CA PHE A 72 -17.17 16.79 7.17
C PHE A 72 -17.25 17.88 6.07
N ALA A 73 -18.39 18.55 5.87
CA ALA A 73 -18.53 19.57 4.83
C ALA A 73 -17.80 20.86 5.24
N SER A 74 -16.69 21.14 4.57
CA SER A 74 -15.72 22.19 4.93
C SER A 74 -16.29 23.62 4.85
N GLY A 75 -16.17 24.39 5.94
CA GLY A 75 -16.04 25.84 5.87
C GLY A 75 -16.95 26.68 6.76
N LYS A 76 -17.64 26.15 7.77
CA LYS A 76 -18.35 27.01 8.74
C LYS A 76 -17.83 26.78 10.15
N ALA A 77 -17.71 27.84 10.94
CA ALA A 77 -17.16 27.82 12.29
C ALA A 77 -17.86 26.87 13.31
N GLY A 78 -18.86 26.09 12.89
CA GLY A 78 -19.42 24.93 13.61
C GLY A 78 -18.72 23.59 13.32
N ASP A 79 -17.73 23.54 12.43
CA ASP A 79 -17.08 22.30 11.96
C ASP A 79 -16.31 21.53 13.05
N ARG A 80 -15.82 22.21 14.10
CA ARG A 80 -15.12 21.55 15.23
C ARG A 80 -16.01 20.56 15.98
N GLU A 81 -17.30 20.89 16.12
CA GLU A 81 -18.28 20.03 16.77
C GLU A 81 -18.65 18.86 15.86
N ALA A 82 -18.84 19.12 14.56
CA ALA A 82 -19.06 18.09 13.55
C ALA A 82 -17.93 17.04 13.50
N PHE A 83 -16.66 17.45 13.55
CA PHE A 83 -15.53 16.51 13.59
C PHE A 83 -15.55 15.63 14.84
N ARG A 84 -15.98 16.18 15.97
CA ARG A 84 -16.15 15.43 17.22
C ARG A 84 -17.29 14.43 17.11
N GLU A 85 -18.43 14.84 16.56
CA GLU A 85 -19.59 13.97 16.34
C GLU A 85 -19.25 12.79 15.43
N ILE A 86 -18.46 13.02 14.38
CA ILE A 86 -17.93 11.95 13.51
C ILE A 86 -17.17 10.92 14.35
N LEU A 87 -16.19 11.36 15.16
CA LEU A 87 -15.38 10.45 15.96
C LEU A 87 -16.21 9.69 17.01
N VAL A 88 -17.19 10.35 17.65
CA VAL A 88 -18.09 9.70 18.62
C VAL A 88 -18.95 8.63 17.93
N PHE A 89 -19.55 8.97 16.79
CA PHE A 89 -20.38 8.03 16.02
C PHE A 89 -19.61 6.74 15.69
N PHE A 90 -18.39 6.87 15.15
CA PHE A 90 -17.58 5.70 14.79
C PHE A 90 -16.97 4.98 16.00
N HIS A 91 -16.77 5.68 17.13
CA HIS A 91 -16.38 5.04 18.38
C HIS A 91 -17.44 4.04 18.86
N GLU A 92 -18.70 4.45 18.83
CA GLU A 92 -19.82 3.61 19.28
C GLU A 92 -20.12 2.47 18.30
N ARG A 93 -20.13 2.75 16.99
CA ARG A 93 -20.68 1.83 15.97
C ARG A 93 -19.68 1.03 15.15
N CYS A 94 -18.42 1.46 15.13
CA CYS A 94 -17.37 0.80 14.35
C CYS A 94 -16.26 0.23 15.24
N PHE A 95 -15.81 0.98 16.25
CA PHE A 95 -14.71 0.56 17.13
C PHE A 95 -15.16 -0.37 18.24
N GLY A 96 -16.27 -0.04 18.93
CA GLY A 96 -16.88 -0.86 19.99
C GLY A 96 -17.52 -2.15 19.45
N THR A 97 -18.70 -2.03 18.87
CA THR A 97 -19.35 -3.08 18.06
C THR A 97 -19.07 -2.80 16.59
N ASN A 98 -18.96 -3.82 15.72
CA ASN A 98 -18.87 -3.56 14.28
C ASN A 98 -20.25 -3.87 13.69
N ALA A 99 -21.15 -2.89 13.79
CA ALA A 99 -22.58 -3.07 13.52
C ALA A 99 -22.84 -3.63 12.11
N LEU A 100 -22.12 -3.13 11.10
CA LEU A 100 -22.21 -3.64 9.72
C LEU A 100 -21.76 -5.10 9.62
N LYS A 101 -20.64 -5.50 10.22
CA LYS A 101 -20.20 -6.90 10.22
C LYS A 101 -21.17 -7.82 10.95
N GLU A 102 -21.75 -7.36 12.06
CA GLU A 102 -22.76 -8.11 12.80
C GLU A 102 -24.02 -8.33 11.96
N ALA A 103 -24.50 -7.29 11.27
CA ALA A 103 -25.63 -7.37 10.35
C ALA A 103 -25.37 -8.31 9.17
N VAL A 104 -24.18 -8.26 8.56
CA VAL A 104 -23.77 -9.20 7.50
C VAL A 104 -23.72 -10.64 8.02
N ALA A 105 -23.11 -10.86 9.19
CA ALA A 105 -23.02 -12.19 9.80
C ALA A 105 -24.39 -12.74 10.19
N TRP A 106 -25.33 -11.88 10.56
CA TRP A 106 -26.72 -12.26 10.78
C TRP A 106 -27.40 -12.68 9.47
N LEU A 107 -27.31 -11.87 8.40
CA LEU A 107 -27.91 -12.19 7.09
C LEU A 107 -27.38 -13.50 6.50
N LYS A 108 -26.08 -13.76 6.60
CA LYS A 108 -25.48 -15.03 6.16
C LYS A 108 -26.02 -16.24 6.92
N ARG A 109 -26.22 -16.12 8.23
CA ARG A 109 -26.81 -17.19 9.05
C ARG A 109 -28.25 -17.46 8.64
N GLU A 110 -29.04 -16.39 8.43
CA GLU A 110 -30.43 -16.51 8.00
C GLU A 110 -30.56 -17.17 6.62
N LEU A 111 -29.70 -16.80 5.66
CA LEU A 111 -29.62 -17.46 4.34
C LEU A 111 -29.31 -18.95 4.46
N ALA A 112 -28.32 -19.32 5.29
CA ALA A 112 -27.94 -20.71 5.51
C ALA A 112 -29.05 -21.52 6.24
N ASP A 113 -29.75 -20.90 7.19
CA ASP A 113 -30.86 -21.51 7.92
C ASP A 113 -32.05 -21.79 6.98
N GLN A 114 -32.36 -20.89 6.05
CA GLN A 114 -33.38 -21.12 5.02
C GLN A 114 -33.01 -22.28 4.10
N GLU A 115 -31.76 -22.34 3.64
CA GLU A 115 -31.31 -23.43 2.80
C GLU A 115 -31.35 -24.79 3.54
N ARG A 116 -31.00 -24.79 4.84
CA ARG A 116 -31.14 -25.98 5.69
C ARG A 116 -32.60 -26.42 5.81
N HIS A 117 -33.51 -25.49 6.10
CA HIS A 117 -34.93 -25.81 6.22
C HIS A 117 -35.57 -26.30 4.92
N ASP A 118 -35.16 -25.76 3.77
CA ASP A 118 -35.62 -26.25 2.48
C ASP A 118 -35.06 -27.66 2.16
N ARG A 119 -33.81 -27.95 2.53
CA ARG A 119 -33.23 -29.30 2.43
C ARG A 119 -33.94 -30.30 3.34
N GLU A 120 -34.19 -29.95 4.60
CA GLU A 120 -34.91 -30.78 5.56
C GLU A 120 -36.34 -31.08 5.12
N HIS A 121 -37.04 -30.08 4.60
CA HIS A 121 -38.39 -30.25 4.05
C HIS A 121 -38.38 -31.21 2.85
N ASN A 122 -37.47 -31.01 1.91
CA ASN A 122 -37.37 -31.87 0.72
C ASN A 122 -37.01 -33.31 1.08
N ALA A 123 -36.19 -33.52 2.11
CA ALA A 123 -35.87 -34.86 2.61
C ALA A 123 -37.07 -35.53 3.28
N ARG A 124 -37.90 -34.78 4.03
CA ARG A 124 -39.10 -35.31 4.70
C ARG A 124 -40.26 -35.62 3.75
N HIS A 125 -40.32 -34.93 2.61
CA HIS A 125 -41.39 -35.06 1.62
C HIS A 125 -40.88 -35.61 0.28
N ALA A 126 -39.82 -36.43 0.29
CA ALA A 126 -39.16 -36.95 -0.92
C ALA A 126 -40.12 -37.77 -1.81
N ASP A 127 -41.08 -38.47 -1.18
CA ASP A 127 -42.01 -39.37 -1.86
C ASP A 127 -43.24 -38.66 -2.44
N GLU A 128 -43.46 -37.39 -2.08
CA GLU A 128 -44.65 -36.61 -2.49
C GLU A 128 -44.51 -35.98 -3.89
N GLY A 129 -43.39 -36.21 -4.58
CA GLY A 129 -43.11 -35.69 -5.93
C GLY A 129 -42.95 -34.16 -6.01
N TYR A 130 -43.18 -33.43 -4.92
CA TYR A 130 -43.05 -31.98 -4.83
C TYR A 130 -41.75 -31.60 -4.09
N VAL A 131 -40.76 -31.15 -4.87
CA VAL A 131 -39.51 -30.60 -4.32
C VAL A 131 -39.63 -29.08 -4.24
N ARG A 132 -39.42 -28.51 -3.04
CA ARG A 132 -39.29 -27.05 -2.92
C ARG A 132 -38.13 -26.59 -3.79
N LYS A 133 -38.46 -25.78 -4.79
CA LYS A 133 -37.47 -25.15 -5.66
C LYS A 133 -36.60 -24.20 -4.86
N THR A 134 -35.31 -24.21 -5.17
CA THR A 134 -34.34 -23.25 -4.64
C THR A 134 -34.84 -21.83 -4.86
N ASN A 135 -34.81 -21.00 -3.81
CA ASN A 135 -35.13 -19.60 -3.92
C ASN A 135 -34.01 -18.86 -4.68
N LEU A 136 -34.24 -18.59 -5.97
CA LEU A 136 -33.29 -17.86 -6.82
C LEU A 136 -32.98 -16.45 -6.30
N TYR A 137 -33.93 -15.82 -5.60
CA TYR A 137 -33.73 -14.49 -5.02
C TYR A 137 -32.79 -14.54 -3.82
N ALA A 138 -32.93 -15.56 -2.94
CA ALA A 138 -32.02 -15.76 -1.82
C ALA A 138 -30.58 -16.04 -2.30
N LYS A 139 -30.41 -16.85 -3.35
CA LYS A 139 -29.08 -17.08 -3.97
C LYS A 139 -28.47 -15.82 -4.58
N ARG A 140 -29.31 -14.98 -5.21
CA ARG A 140 -28.85 -13.69 -5.71
C ARG A 140 -28.42 -12.77 -4.57
N LEU A 141 -29.23 -12.67 -3.51
CA LEU A 141 -28.88 -11.92 -2.31
C LEU A 141 -27.58 -12.41 -1.67
N GLU A 142 -27.34 -13.72 -1.63
CA GLU A 142 -26.07 -14.28 -1.13
C GLU A 142 -24.87 -13.80 -1.95
N THR A 143 -25.01 -13.76 -3.29
CA THR A 143 -23.98 -13.25 -4.20
C THR A 143 -23.76 -11.76 -3.98
N ASP A 144 -24.84 -10.97 -3.99
CA ASP A 144 -24.81 -9.52 -3.79
C ASP A 144 -24.24 -9.17 -2.41
N LEU A 145 -24.56 -9.94 -1.36
CA LEU A 145 -24.05 -9.76 0.01
C LEU A 145 -22.55 -10.10 0.09
N SER A 146 -22.07 -11.09 -0.67
CA SER A 146 -20.65 -11.40 -0.75
C SER A 146 -19.87 -10.28 -1.45
N GLU A 147 -20.42 -9.72 -2.54
CA GLU A 147 -19.83 -8.56 -3.21
C GLU A 147 -19.86 -7.30 -2.33
N TRP A 148 -20.96 -7.11 -1.60
CA TRP A 148 -21.11 -6.04 -0.61
C TRP A 148 -20.06 -6.13 0.50
N GLU A 149 -19.86 -7.33 1.07
CA GLU A 149 -18.85 -7.55 2.12
C GLU A 149 -17.43 -7.34 1.60
N LYS A 150 -17.15 -7.74 0.35
CA LYS A 150 -15.88 -7.45 -0.32
C LYS A 150 -15.68 -5.95 -0.49
N ALA A 151 -16.67 -5.23 -1.00
CA ALA A 151 -16.63 -3.78 -1.15
C ALA A 151 -16.42 -3.08 0.20
N MET A 152 -17.12 -3.52 1.24
CA MET A 152 -16.97 -3.00 2.59
C MET A 152 -15.56 -3.24 3.15
N THR A 153 -15.09 -4.48 3.13
CA THR A 153 -13.83 -4.89 3.77
C THR A 153 -12.59 -4.43 3.00
N LEU A 154 -12.63 -4.47 1.66
CA LEU A 154 -11.48 -4.19 0.80
C LEU A 154 -11.38 -2.75 0.33
N HIS A 155 -12.44 -1.94 0.52
CA HIS A 155 -12.47 -0.56 0.04
C HIS A 155 -12.98 0.42 1.10
N ALA A 156 -14.19 0.23 1.64
CA ALA A 156 -14.81 1.20 2.53
C ALA A 156 -14.14 1.28 3.92
N GLU A 157 -13.96 0.16 4.61
CA GLU A 157 -13.42 0.08 5.98
C GLU A 157 -12.05 0.76 6.10
N PRO A 158 -11.08 0.48 5.22
CA PRO A 158 -9.75 1.04 5.43
C PRO A 158 -9.66 2.50 4.97
N LEU A 159 -10.45 2.89 3.96
CA LEU A 159 -10.57 4.30 3.59
C LEU A 159 -11.23 5.10 4.72
N LEU A 160 -12.24 4.53 5.38
CA LEU A 160 -12.85 5.08 6.59
C LEU A 160 -11.81 5.24 7.69
N PHE A 161 -10.97 4.25 7.96
CA PHE A 161 -9.94 4.37 9.00
C PHE A 161 -8.89 5.45 8.70
N ARG A 162 -8.47 5.60 7.44
CA ARG A 162 -7.59 6.70 7.03
C ARG A 162 -8.27 8.05 7.22
N PHE A 163 -9.51 8.18 6.76
CA PHE A 163 -10.32 9.38 6.96
C PHE A 163 -10.47 9.74 8.45
N LEU A 164 -10.80 8.77 9.31
CA LEU A 164 -10.94 9.00 10.75
C LEU A 164 -9.62 9.34 11.43
N THR A 165 -8.49 8.85 10.91
CA THR A 165 -7.16 9.26 11.39
C THR A 165 -6.92 10.73 11.10
N ASP A 166 -7.21 11.19 9.88
CA ASP A 166 -7.06 12.59 9.51
C ASP A 166 -7.99 13.50 10.33
N VAL A 167 -9.26 13.08 10.54
CA VAL A 167 -10.22 13.81 11.39
C VAL A 167 -9.71 13.89 12.83
N ASN A 168 -9.16 12.80 13.38
CA ASN A 168 -8.58 12.77 14.72
C ASN A 168 -7.38 13.72 14.87
N ASP A 169 -6.56 13.85 13.83
CA ASP A 169 -5.44 14.78 13.79
C ASP A 169 -5.91 16.24 13.66
N ILE A 170 -6.93 16.52 12.84
CA ILE A 170 -7.55 17.85 12.74
C ILE A 170 -8.15 18.28 14.09
N VAL A 171 -8.83 17.36 14.79
CA VAL A 171 -9.40 17.63 16.12
C VAL A 171 -8.28 17.91 17.13
N LEU A 172 -7.22 17.10 17.14
CA LEU A 172 -6.08 17.32 18.02
C LEU A 172 -5.41 18.66 17.75
N TYR A 173 -5.15 18.99 16.48
CA TYR A 173 -4.52 20.24 16.09
C TYR A 173 -5.28 21.44 16.65
N ASN A 174 -6.59 21.50 16.43
CA ASN A 174 -7.43 22.58 16.94
C ASN A 174 -7.39 22.67 18.48
N ARG A 175 -7.46 21.53 19.18
CA ARG A 175 -7.43 21.50 20.65
C ARG A 175 -6.07 21.89 21.24
N ILE A 176 -4.97 21.54 20.57
CA ILE A 176 -3.64 21.94 21.03
C ILE A 176 -3.41 23.41 20.70
N ASP A 177 -3.72 23.87 19.48
CA ASP A 177 -3.54 25.26 19.06
C ASP A 177 -4.22 26.26 20.00
N GLU A 178 -5.50 26.03 20.32
CA GLU A 178 -6.27 26.83 21.29
C GLU A 178 -5.62 26.92 22.68
N ARG A 179 -4.88 25.88 23.06
CA ARG A 179 -4.29 25.76 24.40
C ARG A 179 -2.84 26.18 24.45
N MET A 180 -2.10 26.09 23.35
CA MET A 180 -0.68 26.48 23.30
C MET A 180 -0.49 27.93 23.72
N THR A 181 -1.41 28.82 23.33
CA THR A 181 -1.37 30.23 23.76
C THR A 181 -1.56 30.40 25.27
N ARG A 182 -2.26 29.47 25.94
CA ARG A 182 -2.49 29.50 27.39
C ARG A 182 -1.42 28.75 28.18
N LEU A 183 -0.73 27.81 27.54
CA LEU A 183 0.37 27.04 28.12
C LEU A 183 1.71 27.77 28.04
N MET A 184 1.84 28.73 27.11
CA MET A 184 3.02 29.56 26.98
C MET A 184 2.83 30.89 27.72
N THR A 185 3.75 31.21 28.62
CA THR A 185 3.81 32.54 29.24
C THR A 185 4.48 33.56 28.30
N ASN A 186 4.34 34.85 28.61
CA ASN A 186 5.03 35.95 27.91
C ASN A 186 6.58 35.85 27.98
N GLU A 187 7.12 35.01 28.88
CA GLU A 187 8.57 34.77 29.03
C GLU A 187 9.05 33.50 28.32
N ASP A 188 8.24 32.95 27.41
CA ASP A 188 8.48 31.67 26.72
C ASP A 188 8.68 30.49 27.69
N VAL A 189 7.91 30.46 28.78
CA VAL A 189 7.89 29.33 29.74
C VAL A 189 6.64 28.50 29.50
N PHE A 190 6.81 27.19 29.37
CA PHE A 190 5.72 26.23 29.20
C PHE A 190 5.18 25.79 30.57
N ALA A 191 3.88 25.93 30.79
CA ALA A 191 3.23 25.53 32.03
C ALA A 191 3.18 24.00 32.18
N LEU A 192 3.72 23.49 33.29
CA LEU A 192 3.80 22.05 33.60
C LEU A 192 2.79 21.60 34.68
N SER A 193 1.85 22.47 35.04
CA SER A 193 0.85 22.19 36.06
C SER A 193 -0.41 23.04 35.87
N GLY A 194 -1.49 22.67 36.55
CA GLY A 194 -2.78 23.36 36.48
C GLY A 194 -3.73 22.85 35.39
N ALA A 195 -4.91 23.45 35.30
CA ALA A 195 -6.01 22.98 34.45
C ALA A 195 -5.65 22.89 32.97
N HIS A 196 -4.97 23.91 32.42
CA HIS A 196 -4.58 23.91 31.01
C HIS A 196 -3.58 22.82 30.65
N PHE A 197 -2.66 22.47 31.57
CA PHE A 197 -1.72 21.38 31.37
C PHE A 197 -2.43 20.01 31.40
N LEU A 198 -3.40 19.84 32.30
CA LEU A 198 -4.24 18.64 32.33
C LEU A 198 -5.04 18.47 31.03
N GLU A 199 -5.72 19.53 30.57
CA GLU A 199 -6.47 19.51 29.32
C GLU A 199 -5.58 19.20 28.09
N PHE A 200 -4.32 19.68 28.10
CA PHE A 200 -3.33 19.36 27.07
C PHE A 200 -3.02 17.86 27.06
N LYS A 201 -2.69 17.29 28.23
CA LYS A 201 -2.45 15.86 28.40
C LYS A 201 -3.65 15.04 27.94
N GLU A 202 -4.86 15.43 28.35
CA GLU A 202 -6.12 14.77 27.98
C GLU A 202 -6.39 14.76 26.48
N SER A 203 -6.00 15.82 25.75
CA SER A 203 -6.19 15.84 24.30
C SER A 203 -5.25 14.92 23.55
N ILE A 204 -3.98 14.88 23.96
CA ILE A 204 -3.02 13.92 23.39
C ILE A 204 -3.48 12.51 23.72
N ALA A 205 -3.84 12.26 24.98
CA ALA A 205 -4.39 10.99 25.43
C ALA A 205 -5.62 10.57 24.59
N TYR A 206 -6.57 11.48 24.36
CA TYR A 206 -7.75 11.20 23.53
C TYR A 206 -7.39 10.86 22.08
N ASN A 207 -6.46 11.60 21.46
CA ASN A 207 -6.01 11.31 20.10
C ASN A 207 -5.36 9.93 20.01
N VAL A 208 -4.51 9.57 20.96
CA VAL A 208 -3.84 8.26 21.02
C VAL A 208 -4.85 7.13 21.24
N ARG A 209 -5.83 7.28 22.14
CA ARG A 209 -6.89 6.27 22.33
C ARG A 209 -7.67 6.05 21.04
N THR A 210 -8.04 7.13 20.36
CA THR A 210 -8.72 7.06 19.06
C THR A 210 -7.85 6.37 18.02
N HIS A 211 -6.54 6.64 17.99
CA HIS A 211 -5.58 5.95 17.12
C HIS A 211 -5.50 4.44 17.39
N ILE A 212 -5.43 4.05 18.67
CA ILE A 212 -5.47 2.64 19.09
C ILE A 212 -6.79 1.98 18.66
N CYS A 213 -7.92 2.66 18.84
CA CYS A 213 -9.25 2.17 18.41
C CYS A 213 -9.35 1.97 16.89
N ILE A 214 -8.85 2.93 16.10
CA ILE A 214 -8.84 2.87 14.64
C ILE A 214 -7.99 1.68 14.16
N ASN A 215 -6.76 1.56 14.69
CA ASN A 215 -5.82 0.54 14.22
C ASN A 215 -6.08 -0.84 14.82
N ARG A 216 -6.84 -0.92 15.92
CA ARG A 216 -7.13 -2.16 16.67
C ARG A 216 -5.86 -2.96 17.01
N SER A 217 -4.77 -2.25 17.28
CA SER A 217 -3.46 -2.81 17.55
C SER A 217 -3.07 -2.62 19.00
N ARG A 218 -2.61 -3.70 19.64
CA ARG A 218 -1.83 -3.59 20.88
C ARG A 218 -0.55 -2.82 20.56
N MET A 219 -0.27 -1.78 21.35
CA MET A 219 0.94 -0.98 21.21
C MET A 219 1.74 -1.03 22.50
N THR A 220 3.07 -1.11 22.40
CA THR A 220 3.97 -0.93 23.54
C THR A 220 4.02 0.54 23.94
N GLU A 221 4.50 0.82 25.15
CA GLU A 221 4.75 2.19 25.62
C GLU A 221 5.68 2.96 24.68
N SER A 222 6.73 2.31 24.16
CA SER A 222 7.65 2.91 23.18
C SER A 222 7.00 3.22 21.84
N GLU A 223 6.06 2.38 21.38
CA GLU A 223 5.32 2.63 20.14
C GLU A 223 4.35 3.81 20.31
N ILE A 224 3.70 3.91 21.48
CA ILE A 224 2.79 5.01 21.80
C ILE A 224 3.57 6.34 21.91
N ASP A 225 4.72 6.34 22.58
CA ASP A 225 5.61 7.49 22.65
C ASP A 225 6.00 7.97 21.24
N ALA A 226 6.42 7.04 20.37
CA ALA A 226 6.79 7.35 19.00
C ALA A 226 5.62 7.92 18.17
N VAL A 227 4.38 7.49 18.42
CA VAL A 227 3.18 8.07 17.79
C VAL A 227 2.99 9.51 18.26
N ILE A 228 2.99 9.76 19.57
CA ILE A 228 2.80 11.11 20.13
C ILE A 228 3.87 12.07 19.58
N GLN A 229 5.13 11.65 19.62
CA GLN A 229 6.26 12.44 19.10
C GLN A 229 6.09 12.79 17.63
N ARG A 230 5.71 11.80 16.80
CA ARG A 230 5.51 11.98 15.36
C ARG A 230 4.37 12.96 15.07
N VAL A 231 3.23 12.81 15.74
CA VAL A 231 2.05 13.67 15.56
C VAL A 231 2.38 15.11 15.97
N LEU A 232 2.98 15.31 17.15
CA LEU A 232 3.40 16.64 17.59
C LEU A 232 4.46 17.26 16.67
N GLN A 233 5.37 16.46 16.11
CA GLN A 233 6.37 16.91 15.14
C GLN A 233 5.74 17.32 13.82
N GLN A 234 4.81 16.53 13.27
CA GLN A 234 4.12 16.82 12.02
C GLN A 234 3.26 18.08 12.10
N MET A 235 2.58 18.28 13.25
CA MET A 235 1.81 19.50 13.53
C MET A 235 2.69 20.72 13.84
N GLY A 236 3.98 20.49 14.12
CA GLY A 236 4.97 21.50 14.50
C GLY A 236 4.90 21.98 15.96
N PHE A 237 3.97 21.44 16.77
CA PHE A 237 3.89 21.75 18.20
C PHE A 237 5.13 21.26 18.97
N ARG A 238 5.76 20.17 18.54
CA ARG A 238 7.00 19.69 19.18
C ARG A 238 8.09 20.77 19.18
N TYR A 239 8.27 21.47 18.06
CA TYR A 239 9.23 22.57 17.96
C TYR A 239 8.85 23.75 18.86
N ILE A 240 7.56 24.11 18.90
CA ILE A 240 7.06 25.20 19.75
C ILE A 240 7.33 24.90 21.23
N ILE A 241 7.03 23.67 21.67
CA ILE A 241 7.23 23.24 23.06
C ILE A 241 8.71 23.21 23.41
N LEU A 242 9.57 22.65 22.56
CA LEU A 242 11.03 22.59 22.79
C LEU A 242 11.72 23.95 22.74
N ARG A 243 11.09 24.97 22.16
CA ARG A 243 11.59 26.35 22.20
C ARG A 243 11.38 27.00 23.57
N ALA A 244 10.46 26.49 24.39
CA ALA A 244 10.22 27.04 25.72
C ALA A 244 11.46 26.90 26.62
N ARG A 245 11.80 27.95 27.36
CA ARG A 245 13.07 28.05 28.13
C ARG A 245 13.23 26.95 29.18
N ASN A 246 12.12 26.41 29.68
CA ASN A 246 12.09 25.39 30.72
C ASN A 246 11.88 23.96 30.19
N ILE A 247 11.89 23.74 28.87
CA ILE A 247 11.70 22.42 28.27
C ILE A 247 12.94 22.01 27.50
N ASN A 248 13.38 20.78 27.71
CA ASN A 248 14.36 20.09 26.88
C ASN A 248 13.76 18.74 26.43
N GLU A 249 14.48 18.00 25.59
CA GLU A 249 14.03 16.69 25.10
C GLU A 249 13.67 15.72 26.23
N GLU A 250 14.51 15.66 27.27
CA GLU A 250 14.28 14.77 28.41
C GLU A 250 12.99 15.10 29.16
N ARG A 251 12.72 16.39 29.39
CA ARG A 251 11.47 16.86 30.01
C ARG A 251 10.26 16.61 29.13
N LEU A 252 10.37 16.84 27.82
CA LEU A 252 9.28 16.53 26.89
C LEU A 252 8.95 15.04 26.90
N ASN A 253 9.96 14.17 26.88
CA ASN A 253 9.79 12.72 26.99
C ASN A 253 9.17 12.35 28.35
N GLY A 254 9.54 13.03 29.44
CA GLY A 254 8.91 12.87 30.75
C GLY A 254 7.42 13.21 30.74
N ILE A 255 7.02 14.32 30.11
CA ILE A 255 5.62 14.72 29.94
C ILE A 255 4.86 13.67 29.12
N ILE A 256 5.45 13.17 28.04
CA ILE A 256 4.83 12.12 27.22
C ILE A 256 4.66 10.83 28.03
N GLY A 257 5.66 10.43 28.81
CA GLY A 257 5.55 9.30 29.73
C GLY A 257 4.48 9.50 30.82
N GLU A 258 4.23 10.72 31.28
CA GLU A 258 3.08 11.02 32.15
C GLU A 258 1.76 10.83 31.40
N ILE A 259 1.63 11.35 30.18
CA ILE A 259 0.42 11.19 29.36
C ILE A 259 0.08 9.71 29.15
N ILE A 260 1.09 8.89 28.83
CA ILE A 260 0.92 7.45 28.59
C ILE A 260 0.41 6.74 29.85
N ARG A 261 1.05 7.02 31.00
CA ARG A 261 0.73 6.38 32.29
C ARG A 261 -0.61 6.83 32.86
N GLU A 262 -0.83 8.15 32.97
CA GLU A 262 -2.10 8.70 33.46
C GLU A 262 -3.27 8.34 32.54
N GLY A 263 -3.00 8.29 31.23
CA GLY A 263 -3.95 7.86 30.23
C GLY A 263 -4.21 6.36 30.19
N LYS A 264 -3.42 5.53 30.90
CA LYS A 264 -3.53 4.06 30.88
C LYS A 264 -3.54 3.48 29.46
N MET A 265 -2.71 4.05 28.57
CA MET A 265 -2.79 3.78 27.12
C MET A 265 -2.41 2.34 26.77
N VAL A 266 -1.42 1.79 27.47
CA VAL A 266 -0.98 0.40 27.28
C VAL A 266 -2.12 -0.55 27.67
N GLU A 267 -2.66 -0.41 28.89
CA GLU A 267 -3.79 -1.20 29.41
C GLU A 267 -5.02 -1.12 28.49
N PHE A 268 -5.32 0.08 27.97
CA PHE A 268 -6.41 0.29 27.01
C PHE A 268 -6.19 -0.52 25.72
N GLY A 269 -4.96 -0.57 25.22
CA GLY A 269 -4.58 -1.35 24.04
C GLY A 269 -4.68 -2.87 24.23
N GLU A 270 -4.57 -3.38 25.47
CA GLU A 270 -4.61 -4.82 25.76
C GLU A 270 -5.99 -5.44 25.50
N GLY A 271 -7.06 -4.64 25.54
CA GLY A 271 -8.41 -5.08 25.16
C GLY A 271 -8.54 -5.48 23.68
N PHE A 272 -7.62 -5.04 22.83
CA PHE A 272 -7.56 -5.39 21.42
C PHE A 272 -6.58 -6.56 21.21
N SER A 273 -7.03 -7.78 21.52
CA SER A 273 -6.22 -9.00 21.36
C SER A 273 -5.77 -9.24 19.90
N ALA A 274 -4.67 -9.98 19.72
CA ALA A 274 -3.96 -10.23 18.46
C ALA A 274 -4.80 -10.81 17.29
N SER A 275 -6.08 -11.15 17.52
CA SER A 275 -7.03 -11.66 16.52
C SER A 275 -7.64 -10.57 15.62
N ARG A 276 -7.43 -9.27 15.91
CA ARG A 276 -7.98 -8.14 15.11
C ARG A 276 -6.93 -7.32 14.34
N ARG A 277 -5.80 -7.93 13.94
CA ARG A 277 -4.83 -7.31 13.00
C ARG A 277 -5.40 -6.94 11.62
N GLY A 278 -6.64 -7.32 11.31
CA GLY A 278 -7.27 -7.04 10.02
C GLY A 278 -7.38 -5.56 9.64
N ALA A 279 -7.48 -4.62 10.59
CA ALA A 279 -7.64 -3.18 10.28
C ALA A 279 -6.30 -2.52 9.90
N ALA A 280 -5.26 -2.67 10.72
CA ALA A 280 -3.92 -2.20 10.40
C ALA A 280 -3.32 -2.93 9.19
N ASP A 281 -3.61 -4.23 9.03
CA ASP A 281 -3.23 -4.97 7.82
C ASP A 281 -4.04 -4.54 6.61
N ALA A 282 -5.31 -4.11 6.74
CA ALA A 282 -6.11 -3.58 5.63
C ALA A 282 -5.73 -2.14 5.23
N ILE A 283 -5.35 -1.28 6.19
CA ILE A 283 -4.79 0.05 5.92
C ILE A 283 -3.43 -0.10 5.25
N ARG A 284 -2.54 -0.96 5.80
CA ARG A 284 -1.30 -1.34 5.12
C ARG A 284 -1.63 -1.95 3.76
N PHE A 285 -2.60 -2.84 3.63
CA PHE A 285 -3.00 -3.43 2.35
C PHE A 285 -3.43 -2.39 1.33
N ILE A 286 -4.06 -1.28 1.72
CA ILE A 286 -4.49 -0.20 0.81
C ILE A 286 -3.42 0.83 0.52
N GLU A 287 -2.60 1.24 1.48
CA GLU A 287 -1.36 1.99 1.17
C GLU A 287 -0.45 1.16 0.25
N LYS A 288 -0.49 -0.16 0.43
CA LYS A 288 0.17 -1.14 -0.41
C LYS A 288 -0.53 -1.31 -1.77
N LYS A 289 -1.87 -1.24 -1.86
CA LYS A 289 -2.70 -1.38 -3.08
C LYS A 289 -2.74 -0.11 -3.93
N GLU A 290 -2.66 1.08 -3.34
CA GLU A 290 -2.48 2.36 -4.06
C GLU A 290 -1.11 2.36 -4.75
N ARG A 291 -0.04 1.94 -4.05
CA ARG A 291 1.27 1.65 -4.68
C ARG A 291 1.18 0.54 -5.73
N THR A 292 0.49 -0.56 -5.44
CA THR A 292 0.38 -1.67 -6.38
C THR A 292 -0.48 -1.33 -7.61
N ALA A 293 -1.46 -0.42 -7.52
CA ALA A 293 -2.17 0.10 -8.68
C ALA A 293 -1.25 0.93 -9.57
N THR A 294 -0.43 1.82 -8.99
CA THR A 294 0.62 2.56 -9.72
C THR A 294 1.70 1.63 -10.29
N ASP A 295 2.09 0.59 -9.56
CA ASP A 295 3.11 -0.38 -9.98
C ASP A 295 2.57 -1.38 -11.03
N THR A 296 1.27 -1.70 -11.01
CA THR A 296 0.61 -2.51 -12.05
C THR A 296 0.50 -1.74 -13.36
N GLU A 297 0.19 -0.44 -13.29
CA GLU A 297 0.20 0.47 -14.45
C GLU A 297 1.60 0.64 -15.05
N ARG A 298 2.67 0.45 -14.27
CA ARG A 298 4.07 0.50 -14.73
C ARG A 298 4.55 -0.76 -15.44
N ILE A 299 3.94 -1.92 -15.19
CA ILE A 299 4.38 -3.19 -15.80
C ILE A 299 4.20 -3.19 -17.31
N LEU A 300 3.09 -2.67 -17.83
CA LEU A 300 2.82 -2.71 -19.27
C LEU A 300 3.78 -1.81 -20.07
N PRO A 301 4.01 -0.53 -19.70
CA PRO A 301 5.03 0.31 -20.35
C PRO A 301 6.43 -0.28 -20.24
N LEU A 302 6.80 -0.87 -19.10
CA LEU A 302 8.10 -1.51 -18.92
C LEU A 302 8.25 -2.77 -19.78
N LEU A 303 7.21 -3.59 -19.90
CA LEU A 303 7.19 -4.76 -20.80
C LEU A 303 7.30 -4.36 -22.26
N GLU A 304 6.56 -3.33 -22.68
CA GLU A 304 6.63 -2.78 -24.03
C GLU A 304 8.05 -2.26 -24.31
N GLY A 305 8.61 -1.44 -23.42
CA GLY A 305 9.98 -0.95 -23.55
C GLY A 305 11.02 -2.07 -23.61
N LEU A 306 10.90 -3.10 -22.77
CA LEU A 306 11.79 -4.27 -22.81
C LEU A 306 11.69 -5.05 -24.13
N CYS A 307 10.49 -5.18 -24.70
CA CYS A 307 10.28 -5.87 -25.98
C CYS A 307 10.79 -5.07 -27.19
N PHE A 308 10.67 -3.74 -27.16
CA PHE A 308 11.02 -2.85 -28.29
C PHE A 308 12.39 -2.15 -28.15
N LEU A 309 13.18 -2.50 -27.14
CA LEU A 309 14.52 -1.97 -26.86
C LEU A 309 15.50 -1.99 -28.07
N GLU A 310 15.34 -2.95 -28.98
CA GLU A 310 16.16 -3.04 -30.19
C GLU A 310 15.62 -2.19 -31.36
N ASP A 311 14.31 -1.96 -31.41
CA ASP A 311 13.63 -1.15 -32.44
C ASP A 311 13.76 0.36 -32.17
N GLU A 312 13.87 0.74 -30.88
CA GLU A 312 14.13 2.11 -30.43
C GLU A 312 15.54 2.65 -30.78
N GLY A 313 16.38 1.86 -31.45
CA GLY A 313 17.67 2.30 -32.02
C GLY A 313 17.59 3.45 -33.05
N SER A 314 16.40 3.98 -33.30
CA SER A 314 16.10 5.16 -34.13
C SER A 314 15.49 6.35 -33.36
N GLY A 315 15.25 6.22 -32.06
CA GLY A 315 14.68 7.25 -31.20
C GLY A 315 15.68 8.35 -30.82
N ALA A 316 15.18 9.59 -30.68
CA ALA A 316 15.99 10.78 -30.43
C ALA A 316 16.85 10.66 -29.16
N ILE A 317 18.16 10.69 -29.37
CA ILE A 317 19.21 10.61 -28.36
C ILE A 317 19.13 11.79 -27.40
N SER A 318 19.21 11.55 -26.10
CA SER A 318 19.25 12.63 -25.10
C SER A 318 20.57 13.41 -25.21
N ALA A 319 20.57 14.71 -24.91
CA ALA A 319 21.78 15.53 -24.97
C ALA A 319 22.94 15.02 -24.05
N ALA A 320 22.63 14.16 -23.06
CA ALA A 320 23.62 13.52 -22.19
C ALA A 320 24.41 12.39 -22.90
N ASP A 321 23.83 11.72 -23.90
CA ASP A 321 24.46 10.63 -24.65
C ASP A 321 25.38 11.14 -25.78
N ALA A 322 25.46 12.46 -25.99
CA ALA A 322 26.38 13.10 -26.94
C ALA A 322 27.86 12.95 -26.54
N GLN A 323 28.15 12.65 -25.26
CA GLN A 323 29.51 12.40 -24.75
C GLN A 323 30.10 11.03 -25.15
N GLY A 324 29.31 10.15 -25.80
CA GLY A 324 29.69 8.77 -26.10
C GLY A 324 30.31 8.52 -27.49
N GLU A 325 30.88 9.51 -28.18
CA GLU A 325 31.46 9.31 -29.54
C GLU A 325 32.95 8.99 -29.53
N GLY A 326 33.40 8.22 -30.53
CA GLY A 326 34.82 7.89 -30.71
C GLY A 326 35.41 6.90 -29.70
N ILE A 327 34.58 6.17 -28.94
CA ILE A 327 35.00 5.25 -27.88
C ILE A 327 35.96 4.19 -28.42
N ALA A 328 35.81 3.74 -29.67
CA ALA A 328 36.69 2.74 -30.27
C ALA A 328 38.17 3.16 -30.24
N LYS A 329 38.46 4.48 -30.25
CA LYS A 329 39.83 5.03 -30.20
C LYS A 329 40.33 5.33 -28.78
N MET A 330 39.48 5.24 -27.77
CA MET A 330 39.79 5.57 -26.37
C MET A 330 40.13 4.31 -25.56
N GLU A 331 41.32 3.75 -25.74
CA GLU A 331 41.70 2.45 -25.15
C GLU A 331 41.56 2.38 -23.62
N LYS A 332 41.79 3.49 -22.92
CA LYS A 332 41.68 3.55 -21.46
C LYS A 332 40.24 3.48 -20.97
N GLU A 333 39.28 3.93 -21.77
CA GLU A 333 37.88 4.10 -21.38
C GLU A 333 36.94 3.10 -22.07
N ARG A 334 37.36 2.48 -23.18
CA ARG A 334 36.54 1.51 -23.92
C ARG A 334 36.40 0.18 -23.20
N TYR A 335 35.23 -0.41 -23.33
CA TYR A 335 34.90 -1.77 -22.91
C TYR A 335 34.26 -2.53 -24.09
N PRO A 336 34.68 -3.76 -24.42
CA PRO A 336 34.10 -4.55 -25.50
C PRO A 336 32.69 -5.02 -25.12
N PHE A 337 31.68 -4.32 -25.60
CA PHE A 337 30.28 -4.63 -25.29
C PHE A 337 29.78 -5.87 -26.03
N HIS A 338 30.18 -5.99 -27.30
CA HIS A 338 29.92 -7.16 -28.14
C HIS A 338 31.15 -7.45 -29.01
N SER A 339 31.58 -8.71 -29.02
CA SER A 339 32.60 -9.21 -29.94
C SER A 339 32.03 -10.39 -30.73
N PRO A 340 32.24 -10.47 -32.05
CA PRO A 340 31.85 -11.64 -32.83
C PRO A 340 32.58 -12.89 -32.32
N GLY A 341 31.85 -14.00 -32.18
CA GLY A 341 32.40 -15.28 -31.71
C GLY A 341 32.38 -15.50 -30.19
N THR A 342 32.06 -14.48 -29.38
CA THR A 342 31.92 -14.61 -27.91
C THR A 342 30.45 -14.70 -27.49
N PHE A 343 29.73 -15.67 -28.07
CA PHE A 343 28.27 -15.80 -27.93
C PHE A 343 27.78 -16.00 -26.49
N ASP A 344 28.63 -16.43 -25.54
CA ASP A 344 28.26 -16.61 -24.13
C ASP A 344 28.96 -15.65 -23.15
N ALA A 345 29.92 -14.84 -23.63
CA ALA A 345 30.85 -14.09 -22.77
C ALA A 345 30.86 -12.57 -23.00
N SER A 346 29.92 -12.03 -23.78
CA SER A 346 29.79 -10.58 -23.96
C SER A 346 28.75 -9.98 -23.02
N LEU A 347 29.02 -8.77 -22.52
CA LEU A 347 28.08 -8.06 -21.64
C LEU A 347 26.75 -7.80 -22.35
N LYS A 348 26.76 -7.58 -23.67
CA LYS A 348 25.54 -7.49 -24.47
C LYS A 348 24.67 -8.74 -24.35
N PHE A 349 25.26 -9.93 -24.51
CA PHE A 349 24.53 -11.19 -24.40
C PHE A 349 24.01 -11.46 -22.98
N VAL A 350 24.82 -11.16 -21.96
CA VAL A 350 24.39 -11.26 -20.55
C VAL A 350 23.21 -10.32 -20.28
N ALA A 351 23.25 -9.09 -20.82
CA ALA A 351 22.16 -8.13 -20.71
C ALA A 351 20.91 -8.57 -21.50
N GLU A 352 21.05 -9.17 -22.69
CA GLU A 352 19.94 -9.78 -23.45
C GLU A 352 19.27 -10.92 -22.66
N HIS A 353 20.08 -11.75 -21.99
CA HIS A 353 19.56 -12.83 -21.15
C HIS A 353 18.77 -12.28 -19.95
N MET A 354 19.28 -11.22 -19.31
CA MET A 354 18.57 -10.53 -18.23
C MET A 354 17.28 -9.88 -18.74
N ARG A 355 17.30 -9.19 -19.89
CA ARG A 355 16.10 -8.62 -20.53
C ARG A 355 15.04 -9.68 -20.77
N ASN A 356 15.41 -10.82 -21.34
CA ASN A 356 14.46 -11.90 -21.61
C ASN A 356 13.90 -12.51 -20.32
N THR A 357 14.72 -12.59 -19.27
CA THR A 357 14.28 -13.01 -17.93
C THR A 357 13.28 -12.02 -17.33
N LEU A 358 13.54 -10.71 -17.46
CA LEU A 358 12.61 -9.65 -17.04
C LEU A 358 11.28 -9.74 -17.78
N ILE A 359 11.30 -9.89 -19.10
CA ILE A 359 10.09 -10.05 -19.92
C ILE A 359 9.28 -11.25 -19.45
N PHE A 360 9.93 -12.40 -19.24
CA PHE A 360 9.27 -13.61 -18.78
C PHE A 360 8.56 -13.43 -17.43
N ILE A 361 9.26 -12.84 -16.45
CA ILE A 361 8.71 -12.63 -15.10
C ILE A 361 7.58 -11.60 -15.12
N LEU A 362 7.78 -10.47 -15.80
CA LEU A 362 6.80 -9.38 -15.84
C LEU A 362 5.56 -9.76 -16.67
N ASP A 363 5.70 -10.51 -17.76
CA ASP A 363 4.56 -11.02 -18.55
C ASP A 363 3.76 -12.04 -17.74
N TRP A 364 4.46 -12.96 -17.05
CA TRP A 364 3.79 -13.89 -16.13
C TRP A 364 3.05 -13.14 -15.02
N LEU A 365 3.70 -12.16 -14.38
CA LEU A 365 3.10 -11.35 -13.33
C LEU A 365 1.85 -10.65 -13.86
N ASN A 366 1.94 -9.96 -15.00
CA ASN A 366 0.81 -9.29 -15.66
C ASN A 366 -0.37 -10.23 -15.94
N ARG A 367 -0.08 -11.43 -16.47
CA ARG A 367 -1.12 -12.44 -16.76
C ARG A 367 -1.77 -12.98 -15.50
N GLU A 368 -0.99 -13.29 -14.45
CA GLU A 368 -1.53 -13.79 -13.19
C GLU A 368 -2.38 -12.74 -12.48
N MET A 369 -1.98 -11.46 -12.52
CA MET A 369 -2.78 -10.36 -11.97
C MET A 369 -4.12 -10.20 -12.69
N LYS A 370 -4.13 -10.25 -14.02
CA LYS A 370 -5.37 -10.16 -14.82
C LYS A 370 -6.28 -11.36 -14.59
N LYS A 371 -5.71 -12.55 -14.49
CA LYS A 371 -6.44 -13.81 -14.31
C LYS A 371 -6.98 -13.99 -12.90
N THR A 372 -6.19 -13.62 -11.89
CA THR A 372 -6.52 -13.79 -10.47
C THR A 372 -6.03 -12.58 -9.66
N PRO A 373 -6.78 -11.46 -9.64
CA PRO A 373 -6.38 -10.25 -8.94
C PRO A 373 -6.13 -10.45 -7.43
N GLU A 374 -6.78 -11.45 -6.83
CA GLU A 374 -6.61 -11.82 -5.43
C GLU A 374 -5.16 -12.25 -5.11
N ASN A 375 -4.41 -12.77 -6.09
CA ASN A 375 -3.03 -13.23 -5.90
C ASN A 375 -2.02 -12.09 -5.78
N ILE A 376 -2.40 -10.87 -6.17
CA ILE A 376 -1.53 -9.68 -6.16
C ILE A 376 -0.89 -9.47 -4.78
N MET A 377 -1.63 -9.78 -3.72
CA MET A 377 -1.15 -9.59 -2.35
C MET A 377 0.06 -10.47 -2.00
N TYR A 378 0.17 -11.65 -2.61
CA TYR A 378 1.27 -12.59 -2.38
C TYR A 378 2.47 -12.29 -3.29
N LEU A 379 2.20 -11.79 -4.50
CA LEU A 379 3.21 -11.48 -5.51
C LEU A 379 3.84 -10.09 -5.32
N ARG A 380 3.42 -9.35 -4.29
CA ARG A 380 3.75 -7.93 -4.15
C ARG A 380 5.24 -7.63 -4.00
N VAL A 381 5.99 -8.53 -3.38
CA VAL A 381 7.44 -8.40 -3.23
C VAL A 381 8.15 -8.35 -4.59
N LEU A 382 7.54 -8.90 -5.65
CA LEU A 382 8.10 -8.83 -7.00
C LEU A 382 8.06 -7.41 -7.59
N PHE A 383 7.23 -6.49 -7.09
CA PHE A 383 7.23 -5.11 -7.59
C PHE A 383 8.45 -4.31 -7.12
N GLU A 384 9.18 -4.79 -6.10
CA GLU A 384 10.40 -4.14 -5.63
C GLU A 384 11.51 -4.13 -6.70
N CYS A 385 11.43 -5.00 -7.71
CA CYS A 385 12.36 -5.01 -8.83
C CYS A 385 12.08 -3.93 -9.88
N LEU A 386 10.90 -3.32 -9.92
CA LEU A 386 10.49 -2.43 -11.02
C LEU A 386 11.42 -1.22 -11.19
N PRO A 387 11.80 -0.47 -10.13
CA PRO A 387 12.70 0.68 -10.29
C PRO A 387 14.07 0.29 -10.85
N THR A 388 14.63 -0.83 -10.39
CA THR A 388 15.91 -1.34 -10.88
C THR A 388 15.78 -1.86 -12.32
N ALA A 389 14.65 -2.46 -12.69
CA ALA A 389 14.38 -2.89 -14.05
C ALA A 389 14.21 -1.73 -15.04
N GLU A 390 13.57 -0.63 -14.62
CA GLU A 390 13.48 0.61 -15.41
C GLU A 390 14.86 1.25 -15.61
N SER A 391 15.67 1.30 -14.55
CA SER A 391 17.04 1.81 -14.61
C SER A 391 17.92 0.97 -15.53
N PHE A 392 17.80 -0.36 -15.45
CA PHE A 392 18.45 -1.30 -16.36
C PHE A 392 18.01 -1.09 -17.81
N MET A 393 16.70 -1.00 -18.08
CA MET A 393 16.16 -0.76 -19.43
C MET A 393 16.77 0.50 -20.04
N LYS A 394 16.79 1.61 -19.30
CA LYS A 394 17.37 2.87 -19.75
C LYS A 394 18.87 2.74 -20.04
N SER A 395 19.62 2.17 -19.10
CA SER A 395 21.08 2.02 -19.20
C SER A 395 21.47 1.10 -20.37
N TYR A 396 20.70 0.02 -20.56
CA TYR A 396 20.92 -0.94 -21.64
C TYR A 396 20.53 -0.36 -23.01
N GLY A 397 19.43 0.39 -23.09
CA GLY A 397 19.05 1.14 -24.29
C GLY A 397 20.13 2.15 -24.70
N SER A 398 20.64 2.95 -23.76
CA SER A 398 21.78 3.86 -24.01
C SER A 398 23.03 3.10 -24.47
N ALA A 399 23.33 1.95 -23.87
CA ALA A 399 24.47 1.11 -24.28
C ALA A 399 24.32 0.58 -25.71
N LEU A 400 23.13 0.11 -26.10
CA LEU A 400 22.81 -0.31 -27.46
C LEU A 400 22.98 0.85 -28.46
N ALA A 401 22.43 2.03 -28.15
CA ALA A 401 22.52 3.20 -29.00
C ALA A 401 23.96 3.69 -29.19
N ILE A 402 24.77 3.72 -28.13
CA ILE A 402 26.18 4.10 -28.18
C ILE A 402 27.01 3.06 -28.95
N ALA A 403 26.79 1.77 -28.69
CA ALA A 403 27.46 0.67 -29.38
C ALA A 403 27.15 0.60 -30.89
N ALA A 404 25.96 1.06 -31.29
CA ALA A 404 25.53 1.10 -32.68
C ALA A 404 26.24 2.20 -33.51
N ARG A 405 26.88 3.19 -32.88
CA ARG A 405 27.59 4.26 -33.62
C ARG A 405 28.84 3.72 -34.31
N LYS A 406 29.02 4.08 -35.59
CA LYS A 406 30.22 3.71 -36.38
C LYS A 406 31.53 4.11 -35.72
N SER A 407 31.58 5.26 -35.02
CA SER A 407 32.76 5.74 -34.30
C SER A 407 33.15 4.86 -33.09
N ASN A 408 32.22 4.02 -32.63
CA ASN A 408 32.36 3.14 -31.47
C ASN A 408 32.45 1.67 -31.89
N GLN A 409 32.66 1.43 -33.18
CA GLN A 409 32.83 0.12 -33.78
C GLN A 409 34.29 -0.04 -34.21
N GLY A 410 34.85 -1.22 -33.94
CA GLY A 410 36.18 -1.61 -34.37
C GLY A 410 36.11 -2.76 -35.36
N ALA A 411 37.11 -2.83 -36.25
CA ALA A 411 37.25 -3.95 -37.16
C ALA A 411 37.39 -5.27 -36.37
N SER A 412 36.57 -6.26 -36.70
CA SER A 412 36.71 -7.62 -36.17
C SER A 412 37.78 -8.39 -36.92
N THR A 413 38.59 -9.15 -36.18
CA THR A 413 39.55 -10.14 -36.72
C THR A 413 38.87 -11.31 -37.44
N PHE A 414 37.57 -11.55 -37.21
CA PHE A 414 36.83 -12.71 -37.73
C PHE A 414 35.73 -12.34 -38.77
N GLY A 415 35.77 -11.13 -39.30
CA GLY A 415 35.35 -10.86 -40.68
C GLY A 415 33.86 -10.82 -41.04
N THR A 416 32.91 -10.72 -40.09
CA THR A 416 31.47 -10.60 -40.46
C THR A 416 30.65 -9.57 -39.67
N ARG A 417 31.12 -9.10 -38.51
CA ARG A 417 30.46 -8.06 -37.70
C ARG A 417 31.51 -7.22 -36.99
N ASP A 418 31.25 -5.93 -36.77
CA ASP A 418 32.16 -5.06 -36.02
C ASP A 418 32.14 -5.34 -34.52
N VAL A 419 33.29 -5.17 -33.86
CA VAL A 419 33.38 -5.17 -32.39
C VAL A 419 32.75 -3.88 -31.89
N GLN A 420 31.78 -3.97 -31.00
CA GLN A 420 31.06 -2.81 -30.49
C GLN A 420 31.57 -2.43 -29.11
N TYR A 421 31.83 -1.14 -28.90
CA TYR A 421 32.36 -0.61 -27.64
C TYR A 421 31.37 0.30 -26.93
N ILE A 422 31.42 0.24 -25.59
CA ILE A 422 30.80 1.21 -24.67
C ILE A 422 31.86 1.71 -23.69
N THR A 423 31.52 2.68 -22.84
CA THR A 423 32.45 3.13 -21.80
C THR A 423 32.54 2.11 -20.65
N LYS A 424 33.70 2.04 -19.98
CA LYS A 424 33.88 1.21 -18.78
C LYS A 424 32.93 1.59 -17.65
N ALA A 425 32.54 2.86 -17.55
CA ALA A 425 31.57 3.33 -16.56
C ALA A 425 30.19 2.69 -16.81
N MET A 426 29.69 2.75 -18.04
CA MET A 426 28.43 2.10 -18.43
C MET A 426 28.49 0.58 -18.26
N ALA A 427 29.62 -0.05 -18.61
CA ALA A 427 29.79 -1.49 -18.42
C ALA A 427 29.71 -1.90 -16.94
N ARG A 428 30.29 -1.10 -16.04
CA ARG A 428 30.21 -1.31 -14.58
C ARG A 428 28.79 -1.09 -14.05
N GLU A 429 28.12 -0.04 -14.51
CA GLU A 429 26.74 0.28 -14.14
C GLU A 429 25.79 -0.86 -14.54
N LEU A 430 25.83 -1.29 -15.81
CA LEU A 430 25.05 -2.44 -16.30
C LEU A 430 25.35 -3.72 -15.51
N THR A 431 26.63 -4.01 -15.25
CA THR A 431 27.01 -5.18 -14.46
C THR A 431 26.45 -5.12 -13.04
N GLY A 432 26.47 -3.93 -12.42
CA GLY A 432 25.90 -3.68 -11.10
C GLY A 432 24.39 -3.92 -11.09
N GLN A 433 23.66 -3.29 -12.01
CA GLN A 433 22.21 -3.43 -12.14
C GLN A 433 21.79 -4.88 -12.43
N ILE A 434 22.51 -5.60 -13.30
CA ILE A 434 22.26 -7.02 -13.59
C ILE A 434 22.45 -7.89 -12.33
N SER A 435 23.50 -7.62 -11.55
CA SER A 435 23.76 -8.37 -10.32
C SER A 435 22.68 -8.09 -9.27
N GLU A 436 22.31 -6.81 -9.10
CA GLU A 436 21.27 -6.37 -8.18
C GLU A 436 19.90 -6.95 -8.53
N LEU A 437 19.51 -6.95 -9.81
CA LEU A 437 18.28 -7.58 -10.27
C LEU A 437 18.25 -9.09 -9.96
N CYS A 438 19.35 -9.82 -10.20
CA CYS A 438 19.44 -11.24 -9.86
C CYS A 438 19.19 -11.50 -8.36
N ASP A 439 19.72 -10.66 -7.49
CA ASP A 439 19.55 -10.80 -6.04
C ASP A 439 18.13 -10.44 -5.60
N ILE A 440 17.59 -9.31 -6.07
CA ILE A 440 16.22 -8.87 -5.77
C ILE A 440 15.21 -9.93 -6.23
N PHE A 441 15.30 -10.45 -7.46
CA PHE A 441 14.38 -11.49 -7.93
C PHE A 441 14.47 -12.76 -7.11
N SER A 442 15.68 -13.18 -6.76
CA SER A 442 15.87 -14.38 -5.95
C SER A 442 15.18 -14.24 -4.59
N HIS A 443 15.31 -13.09 -3.93
CA HIS A 443 14.70 -12.84 -2.62
C HIS A 443 13.18 -12.67 -2.76
N ALA A 444 12.72 -11.88 -3.72
CA ALA A 444 11.30 -11.64 -3.95
C ALA A 444 10.53 -12.92 -4.35
N LEU A 445 11.12 -13.82 -5.13
CA LEU A 445 10.49 -15.11 -5.46
C LEU A 445 10.39 -16.05 -4.24
N ILE A 446 11.40 -16.04 -3.36
CA ILE A 446 11.37 -16.78 -2.10
C ILE A 446 10.24 -16.25 -1.21
N ASP A 447 10.19 -14.93 -1.01
CA ASP A 447 9.17 -14.29 -0.17
C ASP A 447 7.76 -14.44 -0.76
N ALA A 448 7.60 -14.36 -2.07
CA ALA A 448 6.33 -14.61 -2.75
C ALA A 448 5.87 -16.06 -2.54
N SER A 449 6.79 -17.03 -2.57
CA SER A 449 6.50 -18.44 -2.30
C SER A 449 6.02 -18.65 -0.86
N TYR A 450 6.69 -18.05 0.12
CA TYR A 450 6.28 -18.07 1.53
C TYR A 450 4.91 -17.43 1.74
N ASN A 451 4.68 -16.25 1.17
CA ASN A 451 3.41 -15.54 1.27
C ASN A 451 2.26 -16.35 0.67
N ALA A 452 2.49 -17.00 -0.48
CA ALA A 452 1.51 -17.88 -1.10
C ALA A 452 1.24 -19.12 -0.22
N ALA A 453 2.26 -19.75 0.36
CA ALA A 453 2.11 -20.95 1.17
C ALA A 453 1.33 -20.72 2.47
N ILE A 454 1.52 -19.57 3.13
CA ILE A 454 0.84 -19.21 4.39
C ILE A 454 -0.68 -19.04 4.20
N ALA A 455 -1.13 -18.68 3.00
CA ALA A 455 -2.55 -18.43 2.72
C ALA A 455 -3.43 -19.70 2.77
N GLY A 456 -2.85 -20.90 2.65
CA GLY A 456 -3.53 -22.17 2.94
C GLY A 456 -4.72 -22.56 2.03
N THR A 457 -4.99 -21.85 0.93
CA THR A 457 -6.09 -22.17 0.00
C THR A 457 -5.63 -23.06 -1.16
N ASP A 458 -6.53 -23.81 -1.79
CA ASP A 458 -6.18 -24.66 -2.96
C ASP A 458 -5.69 -23.83 -4.17
N ARG A 459 -6.15 -22.59 -4.32
CA ARG A 459 -5.62 -21.63 -5.31
C ARG A 459 -4.19 -21.19 -4.95
N SER A 460 -3.87 -21.05 -3.67
CA SER A 460 -2.53 -20.73 -3.17
C SER A 460 -1.52 -21.86 -3.50
N LYS A 461 -1.92 -23.13 -3.43
CA LYS A 461 -1.07 -24.27 -3.84
C LYS A 461 -0.69 -24.23 -5.32
N ALA A 462 -1.64 -23.88 -6.19
CA ALA A 462 -1.38 -23.73 -7.62
C ALA A 462 -0.44 -22.56 -7.92
N LEU A 463 -0.59 -21.45 -7.19
CA LEU A 463 0.31 -20.30 -7.28
C LEU A 463 1.73 -20.64 -6.81
N SER A 464 1.87 -21.29 -5.65
CA SER A 464 3.18 -21.74 -5.14
C SER A 464 3.90 -22.65 -6.13
N LYS A 465 3.19 -23.57 -6.80
CA LYS A 465 3.79 -24.42 -7.85
C LYS A 465 4.31 -23.61 -9.03
N LYS A 466 3.60 -22.56 -9.46
CA LYS A 466 4.06 -21.67 -10.53
C LYS A 466 5.29 -20.85 -10.10
N ILE A 467 5.29 -20.33 -8.88
CA ILE A 467 6.42 -19.58 -8.31
C ILE A 467 7.65 -20.49 -8.25
N GLU A 468 7.51 -21.76 -7.87
CA GLU A 468 8.61 -22.71 -7.82
C GLU A 468 9.24 -22.93 -9.21
N VAL A 469 8.42 -23.14 -10.25
CA VAL A 469 8.89 -23.26 -11.64
C VAL A 469 9.65 -22.00 -12.09
N ILE A 470 9.17 -20.82 -11.69
CA ILE A 470 9.83 -19.55 -12.02
C ILE A 470 11.13 -19.40 -11.25
N LYS A 471 11.18 -19.81 -9.98
CA LYS A 471 12.38 -19.82 -9.16
C LYS A 471 13.46 -20.70 -9.79
N ASP A 472 13.11 -21.89 -10.26
CA ASP A 472 14.04 -22.80 -10.93
C ASP A 472 14.60 -22.17 -12.22
N ASN A 473 13.72 -21.62 -13.07
CA ASN A 473 14.12 -20.92 -14.29
C ASN A 473 15.02 -19.70 -14.00
N CYS A 474 14.71 -18.92 -12.96
CA CYS A 474 15.51 -17.77 -12.54
C CYS A 474 16.85 -18.20 -11.94
N GLY A 475 16.90 -19.34 -11.24
CA GLY A 475 18.13 -19.95 -10.75
C GLY A 475 19.07 -20.29 -11.90
N ASP A 476 18.56 -20.95 -12.94
CA ASP A 476 19.32 -21.27 -14.14
C ASP A 476 19.81 -20.03 -14.87
N ALA A 477 18.95 -19.02 -15.03
CA ALA A 477 19.31 -17.74 -15.63
C ALA A 477 20.39 -17.02 -14.83
N ARG A 478 20.26 -16.98 -13.49
CA ARG A 478 21.25 -16.40 -12.58
C ARG A 478 22.61 -17.09 -12.70
N VAL A 479 22.64 -18.41 -12.80
CA VAL A 479 23.90 -19.17 -12.97
C VAL A 479 24.57 -18.78 -14.30
N LYS A 480 23.81 -18.70 -15.40
CA LYS A 480 24.33 -18.28 -16.71
C LYS A 480 24.86 -16.85 -16.69
N ILE A 481 24.09 -15.92 -16.12
CA ILE A 481 24.46 -14.51 -15.97
C ILE A 481 25.71 -14.38 -15.11
N SER A 482 25.74 -15.02 -13.93
CA SER A 482 26.88 -14.95 -13.01
C SER A 482 28.15 -15.55 -13.62
N LYS A 483 28.01 -16.67 -14.35
CA LYS A 483 29.13 -17.27 -15.10
C LYS A 483 29.67 -16.29 -16.13
N GLY A 484 28.83 -15.72 -16.99
CA GLY A 484 29.23 -14.71 -17.98
C GLY A 484 29.91 -13.50 -17.34
N LEU A 485 29.33 -12.94 -16.27
CA LEU A 485 29.92 -11.82 -15.52
C LEU A 485 31.30 -12.18 -14.91
N SER A 486 31.47 -13.41 -14.43
CA SER A 486 32.72 -13.87 -13.82
C SER A 486 33.83 -14.08 -14.84
N GLU A 487 33.50 -14.57 -16.04
CA GLU A 487 34.44 -14.76 -17.15
C GLU A 487 34.91 -13.41 -17.70
N MET A 488 34.05 -12.39 -17.67
CA MET A 488 34.41 -11.00 -18.02
C MET A 488 35.26 -10.27 -16.97
N ARG A 489 35.38 -10.81 -15.74
CA ARG A 489 36.24 -10.25 -14.67
C ARG A 489 37.65 -10.84 -14.66
N LYS A 490 37.90 -11.92 -15.41
CA LYS A 490 39.24 -12.48 -15.56
C LYS A 490 40.02 -11.59 -16.56
N PRO A 491 41.24 -11.14 -16.20
CA PRO A 491 42.02 -10.22 -17.01
C PRO A 491 42.38 -10.77 -18.39
#